data_AF-A0A4R4UJN4-F1
#
_entry.id   AF-A0A4R4UJN4-F1
#
_cell.length_a   1.000
_cell.length_b   1.000
_cell.length_c   1.000
_cell.angle_alpha   90.00
_cell.angle_beta   90.00
_cell.angle_gamma   90.00
#
_symmetry.space_group_name_H-M   'P 1'
#
loop_
_entity.id
_entity.type
_entity.pdbx_description
1 polymer ?
#
loop_
_entity_poly.entity_id
_entity_poly.type
_entity_poly.pdbx_seq_one_letter_code
_entity_poly.pdbx_strand_id
1 'polypeptide(L)'
;MGCVKPETPDHSRSPESNDHVSTPKHEANERGWQAKALGADNALRTAVDRVRPAAHSVGQWLAPLLQRLMQWLAPLLQRLMQWLSPLLQRVQDAPAVRRLRERVAPHVPESVKKAPRLRSMQVGAGIAAVGVVGLIIGGVAGGNDEHDVEEAAVAAPIEQQKADPPQTRAETKSQAQAEEAKQDAPLGPPVEGIDVSNHNGNIDWKKVAADNKKFTFVLASDGTDFSNPKYSEQYHGAKDAGLIAGAYHFARPDDSDGATQANRFLDIMDYKNDGKTLPPVLDLEVDPNGGSCYGMSVDQMHQWTKSFNDTVKQRTGKDPIVYANPSFWKQCMGSTDTFKDHDLWLAAYEVDSPTVPKGFQDWDFWQYTDKGEVAGVAGNTDINQYKEGFERLKQLAS
;
A
#
# COMPACT_ATOMS: atom_id res chain seq x y z
N MET A 1 35.25 -7.58 -103.77
CA MET A 1 36.34 -8.39 -103.18
C MET A 1 36.28 -8.21 -101.66
N GLY A 2 36.12 -9.16 -100.74
CA GLY A 2 36.14 -10.62 -100.77
C GLY A 2 37.23 -11.19 -99.83
N CYS A 3 36.82 -11.68 -98.64
CA CYS A 3 37.36 -12.87 -97.92
C CYS A 3 38.73 -12.74 -97.16
N VAL A 4 39.05 -13.33 -95.97
CA VAL A 4 38.51 -14.41 -95.09
C VAL A 4 38.98 -14.20 -93.61
N LYS A 5 38.25 -14.80 -92.65
CA LYS A 5 38.50 -15.10 -91.19
C LYS A 5 39.67 -16.12 -90.94
N PRO A 6 40.01 -16.70 -89.73
CA PRO A 6 39.19 -16.94 -88.50
C PRO A 6 39.84 -17.05 -87.07
N GLU A 7 38.94 -17.27 -86.09
CA GLU A 7 38.98 -18.11 -84.85
C GLU A 7 39.53 -17.65 -83.46
N THR A 8 38.76 -18.04 -82.42
CA THR A 8 38.86 -17.84 -80.94
C THR A 8 39.11 -19.20 -80.23
N PRO A 9 39.57 -19.29 -78.95
CA PRO A 9 38.61 -19.53 -77.83
C PRO A 9 39.00 -19.11 -76.37
N ASP A 10 37.93 -18.86 -75.59
CA ASP A 10 37.57 -19.05 -74.15
C ASP A 10 38.58 -19.37 -73.00
N HIS A 11 38.41 -18.70 -71.82
CA HIS A 11 38.07 -19.31 -70.50
C HIS A 11 38.13 -18.35 -69.27
N SER A 12 36.95 -18.13 -68.66
CA SER A 12 36.61 -18.01 -67.21
C SER A 12 37.54 -17.34 -66.16
N ARG A 13 37.03 -16.27 -65.49
CA ARG A 13 36.96 -16.08 -64.01
C ARG A 13 36.39 -14.68 -63.62
N SER A 14 35.40 -14.63 -62.72
CA SER A 14 35.02 -13.46 -61.88
C SER A 14 35.98 -13.33 -60.67
N PRO A 15 35.89 -12.33 -59.75
CA PRO A 15 34.92 -11.23 -59.56
C PRO A 15 35.57 -9.85 -59.20
N GLU A 16 34.74 -8.82 -58.93
CA GLU A 16 34.79 -7.92 -57.75
C GLU A 16 34.37 -6.47 -58.03
N SER A 17 33.56 -5.99 -57.09
CA SER A 17 32.85 -4.72 -57.03
C SER A 17 33.67 -3.63 -56.35
N ASN A 18 33.52 -2.41 -56.88
CA ASN A 18 34.07 -1.12 -56.42
C ASN A 18 34.29 -0.96 -54.90
N ASP A 19 35.55 -0.72 -54.53
CA ASP A 19 35.97 -0.20 -53.22
C ASP A 19 35.74 1.32 -53.11
N HIS A 20 35.06 1.72 -52.03
CA HIS A 20 35.04 3.08 -51.53
C HIS A 20 36.36 3.40 -50.82
N VAL A 21 37.10 4.39 -51.32
CA VAL A 21 38.30 4.91 -50.68
C VAL A 21 37.94 5.73 -49.44
N SER A 22 38.12 5.16 -48.25
CA SER A 22 38.08 5.85 -46.95
C SER A 22 39.35 6.68 -46.76
N THR A 23 39.23 7.92 -46.30
CA THR A 23 40.37 8.85 -46.15
C THR A 23 41.10 8.67 -44.80
N PRO A 24 42.40 9.02 -44.70
CA PRO A 24 43.26 8.73 -43.52
C PRO A 24 42.80 9.33 -42.18
N LYS A 25 41.90 10.33 -42.19
CA LYS A 25 41.35 10.94 -40.96
C LYS A 25 40.31 10.05 -40.26
N HIS A 26 39.62 9.17 -40.99
CA HIS A 26 38.59 8.29 -40.40
C HIS A 26 39.22 7.13 -39.61
N GLU A 27 40.29 6.51 -40.13
CA GLU A 27 40.98 5.39 -39.46
C GLU A 27 41.70 5.79 -38.16
N ALA A 28 42.16 7.03 -38.05
CA ALA A 28 42.79 7.54 -36.84
C ALA A 28 41.76 7.73 -35.70
N ASN A 29 40.53 8.09 -36.06
CA ASN A 29 39.45 8.30 -35.09
C ASN A 29 38.91 6.96 -34.58
N GLU A 30 38.72 5.97 -35.45
CA GLU A 30 38.26 4.62 -35.07
C GLU A 30 39.27 3.88 -34.16
N ARG A 31 40.57 4.00 -34.45
CA ARG A 31 41.62 3.46 -33.58
C ARG A 31 41.63 4.10 -32.18
N GLY A 32 41.30 5.40 -32.09
CA GLY A 32 41.16 6.12 -30.82
C GLY A 32 39.95 5.67 -30.00
N TRP A 33 38.83 5.35 -30.64
CA TRP A 33 37.63 4.83 -29.98
C TRP A 33 37.82 3.38 -29.49
N GLN A 34 38.44 2.52 -30.29
CA GLN A 34 38.73 1.13 -29.90
C GLN A 34 39.69 1.06 -28.71
N ALA A 35 40.73 1.91 -28.67
CA ALA A 35 41.65 1.98 -27.54
C ALA A 35 40.97 2.44 -26.23
N LYS A 36 40.01 3.37 -26.32
CA LYS A 36 39.21 3.83 -25.16
C LYS A 36 38.23 2.75 -24.68
N ALA A 37 37.60 2.01 -25.59
CA ALA A 37 36.69 0.91 -25.25
C ALA A 37 37.44 -0.26 -24.58
N LEU A 38 38.61 -0.64 -25.10
CA LEU A 38 39.48 -1.64 -24.48
C LEU A 38 39.97 -1.20 -23.08
N GLY A 39 40.27 0.10 -22.90
CA GLY A 39 40.63 0.65 -21.60
C GLY A 39 39.47 0.60 -20.58
N ALA A 40 38.25 0.90 -21.03
CA ALA A 40 37.05 0.83 -20.20
C ALA A 40 36.72 -0.61 -19.77
N ASP A 41 36.79 -1.57 -20.70
CA ASP A 41 36.56 -2.99 -20.41
C ASP A 41 37.59 -3.56 -19.42
N ASN A 42 38.86 -3.15 -19.54
CA ASN A 42 39.90 -3.59 -18.61
C ASN A 42 39.72 -3.00 -17.21
N ALA A 43 39.26 -1.74 -17.11
CA ALA A 43 38.93 -1.10 -15.85
C ALA A 43 37.73 -1.79 -15.18
N LEU A 44 36.71 -2.17 -15.95
CA LEU A 44 35.51 -2.85 -15.46
C LEU A 44 35.82 -4.26 -14.96
N ARG A 45 36.65 -5.02 -15.69
CA ARG A 45 37.15 -6.33 -15.25
C ARG A 45 37.96 -6.24 -13.96
N THR A 46 38.85 -5.24 -13.87
CA THR A 46 39.65 -4.99 -12.66
C THR A 46 38.78 -4.63 -11.47
N ALA A 47 37.73 -3.83 -11.68
CA ALA A 47 36.77 -3.49 -10.63
C ALA A 47 36.01 -4.74 -10.15
N VAL A 48 35.48 -5.55 -11.06
CA VAL A 48 34.76 -6.79 -10.75
C VAL A 48 35.66 -7.78 -10.00
N ASP A 49 36.91 -7.95 -10.43
CA ASP A 49 37.88 -8.81 -9.76
C ASP A 49 38.24 -8.33 -8.35
N ARG A 50 38.12 -7.02 -8.09
CA ARG A 50 38.37 -6.41 -6.77
C ARG A 50 37.23 -6.65 -5.78
N VAL A 51 35.98 -6.73 -6.25
CA VAL A 51 34.80 -6.95 -5.38
C VAL A 51 34.44 -8.44 -5.24
N ARG A 52 34.88 -9.29 -6.18
CA ARG A 52 34.62 -10.74 -6.19
C ARG A 52 34.98 -11.46 -4.87
N PRO A 53 36.10 -11.17 -4.19
CA PRO A 53 36.43 -11.81 -2.91
C PRO A 53 35.44 -11.45 -1.80
N ALA A 54 35.04 -10.17 -1.72
CA ALA A 54 34.09 -9.69 -0.72
C ALA A 54 32.69 -10.30 -0.93
N ALA A 55 32.23 -10.40 -2.18
CA ALA A 55 30.98 -11.07 -2.53
C ALA A 55 30.98 -12.57 -2.18
N HIS A 56 32.12 -13.25 -2.39
CA HIS A 56 32.29 -14.65 -1.97
C HIS A 56 32.28 -14.80 -0.44
N SER A 57 32.94 -13.91 0.29
CA SER A 57 32.98 -13.94 1.76
C SER A 57 31.60 -13.71 2.39
N VAL A 58 30.80 -12.78 1.86
CA VAL A 58 29.42 -12.56 2.31
C VAL A 58 28.53 -13.77 2.00
N GLY A 59 28.68 -14.38 0.82
CA GLY A 59 27.95 -15.59 0.45
C GLY A 59 28.26 -16.78 1.37
N GLN A 60 29.54 -16.97 1.75
CA GLN A 60 29.95 -18.03 2.68
C GLN A 60 29.41 -17.83 4.10
N TRP A 61 29.17 -16.59 4.51
CA TRP A 61 28.62 -16.26 5.82
C TRP A 61 27.09 -16.40 5.89
N LEU A 62 26.39 -16.01 4.81
CA LEU A 62 24.92 -16.04 4.75
C LEU A 62 24.37 -17.43 4.41
N ALA A 63 25.11 -18.25 3.66
CA ALA A 63 24.66 -19.59 3.26
C ALA A 63 24.21 -20.48 4.44
N PRO A 64 24.98 -20.64 5.54
CA PRO A 64 24.54 -21.46 6.67
C PRO A 64 23.34 -20.87 7.42
N LEU A 65 23.16 -19.55 7.44
CA LEU A 65 21.99 -18.89 8.05
C LEU A 65 20.72 -19.12 7.23
N LEU A 66 20.81 -18.94 5.91
CA LEU A 66 19.73 -19.25 4.98
C LEU A 66 19.38 -20.74 5.00
N GLN A 67 20.37 -21.61 5.12
CA GLN A 67 20.15 -23.05 5.22
C GLN A 67 19.44 -23.44 6.53
N ARG A 68 19.80 -22.83 7.66
CA ARG A 68 19.10 -23.03 8.95
C ARG A 68 17.67 -22.50 8.90
N LEU A 69 17.46 -21.33 8.30
CA LEU A 69 16.13 -20.76 8.09
C LEU A 69 15.26 -21.69 7.21
N MET A 70 15.82 -22.18 6.09
CA MET A 70 15.14 -23.13 5.21
C MET A 70 14.81 -24.45 5.91
N GLN A 71 15.72 -24.99 6.73
CA GLN A 71 15.47 -26.20 7.52
C GLN A 71 14.38 -26.01 8.57
N TRP A 72 14.29 -24.81 9.17
CA TRP A 72 13.23 -24.45 10.11
C TRP A 72 11.87 -24.26 9.40
N LEU A 73 11.86 -23.65 8.21
CA LEU A 73 10.65 -23.41 7.42
C LEU A 73 10.13 -24.66 6.71
N ALA A 74 11.01 -25.60 6.35
CA ALA A 74 10.65 -26.81 5.59
C ALA A 74 9.48 -27.61 6.18
N PRO A 75 9.44 -27.96 7.49
CA PRO A 75 8.30 -28.69 8.04
C PRO A 75 7.00 -27.88 8.07
N LEU A 76 7.07 -26.54 8.17
CA LEU A 76 5.90 -25.66 8.10
C LEU A 76 5.33 -25.62 6.67
N LEU A 77 6.20 -25.45 5.68
CA LEU A 77 5.83 -25.51 4.27
C LEU A 77 5.28 -26.89 3.88
N GLN A 78 5.86 -27.96 4.42
CA GLN A 78 5.39 -29.32 4.15
C GLN A 78 4.00 -29.58 4.77
N ARG A 79 3.74 -29.10 5.98
CA ARG A 79 2.41 -29.16 6.61
C ARG A 79 1.38 -28.33 5.85
N LEU A 80 1.76 -27.14 5.41
CA LEU A 80 0.92 -26.28 4.58
C LEU A 80 0.58 -26.95 3.24
N MET A 81 1.56 -27.55 2.56
CA MET A 81 1.31 -28.27 1.30
C MET A 81 0.45 -29.51 1.48
N GLN A 82 0.65 -30.29 2.54
CA GLN A 82 -0.19 -31.45 2.86
C GLN A 82 -1.64 -31.02 3.14
N TRP A 83 -1.82 -29.88 3.82
CA TRP A 83 -3.13 -29.29 4.09
C TRP A 83 -3.81 -28.75 2.83
N LEU A 84 -3.06 -28.14 1.90
CA LEU A 84 -3.58 -27.61 0.64
C LEU A 84 -3.83 -28.68 -0.44
N SER A 85 -3.18 -29.85 -0.34
CA SER A 85 -3.23 -30.90 -1.37
C SER A 85 -4.65 -31.34 -1.77
N PRO A 86 -5.61 -31.57 -0.84
CA PRO A 86 -6.96 -31.96 -1.22
C PRO A 86 -7.72 -30.85 -1.96
N LEU A 87 -7.41 -29.59 -1.65
CA LEU A 87 -8.02 -28.40 -2.23
C LEU A 87 -7.51 -28.19 -3.67
N LEU A 88 -6.20 -28.33 -3.87
CA LEU A 88 -5.57 -28.34 -5.19
C LEU A 88 -6.11 -29.48 -6.06
N GLN A 89 -6.32 -30.66 -5.48
CA GLN A 89 -6.85 -31.81 -6.20
C GLN A 89 -8.30 -31.58 -6.64
N ARG A 90 -9.15 -30.99 -5.78
CA ARG A 90 -10.53 -30.59 -6.15
C ARG A 90 -10.58 -29.53 -7.25
N VAL A 91 -9.65 -28.57 -7.26
CA VAL A 91 -9.56 -27.55 -8.32
C VAL A 91 -9.12 -28.20 -9.65
N GLN A 92 -8.17 -29.12 -9.61
CA GLN A 92 -7.71 -29.84 -10.81
C GLN A 92 -8.79 -30.77 -11.38
N ASP A 93 -9.61 -31.37 -10.52
CA ASP A 93 -10.70 -32.27 -10.90
C ASP A 93 -11.99 -31.53 -11.26
N ALA A 94 -12.02 -30.20 -11.12
CA ALA A 94 -13.19 -29.39 -11.46
C ALA A 94 -13.56 -29.55 -12.95
N PRO A 95 -14.86 -29.70 -13.30
CA PRO A 95 -15.30 -29.95 -14.67
C PRO A 95 -14.86 -28.88 -15.69
N ALA A 96 -14.66 -27.63 -15.25
CA ALA A 96 -14.16 -26.55 -16.10
C ALA A 96 -12.66 -26.72 -16.42
N VAL A 97 -11.85 -27.09 -15.42
CA VAL A 97 -10.40 -27.32 -15.56
C VAL A 97 -10.13 -28.58 -16.37
N ARG A 98 -10.95 -29.63 -16.17
CA ARG A 98 -10.89 -30.85 -16.98
C ARG A 98 -11.19 -30.58 -18.46
N ARG A 99 -12.25 -29.82 -18.75
CA ARG A 99 -12.60 -29.42 -20.12
C ARG A 99 -11.53 -28.55 -20.78
N LEU A 100 -10.89 -27.66 -20.01
CA LEU A 100 -9.77 -26.85 -20.49
C LEU A 100 -8.54 -27.73 -20.79
N ARG A 101 -8.20 -28.65 -19.89
CA ARG A 101 -7.09 -29.60 -20.06
C ARG A 101 -7.28 -30.48 -21.30
N GLU A 102 -8.49 -31.01 -21.53
CA GLU A 102 -8.81 -31.83 -22.69
C GLU A 102 -8.69 -31.05 -24.02
N ARG A 103 -8.98 -29.75 -24.02
CA ARG A 103 -8.81 -28.87 -25.19
C ARG A 103 -7.36 -28.49 -25.47
N VAL A 104 -6.57 -28.31 -24.42
CA VAL A 104 -5.19 -27.80 -24.53
C VAL A 104 -4.17 -28.94 -24.71
N ALA A 105 -4.39 -30.11 -24.10
CA ALA A 105 -3.45 -31.24 -24.13
C ALA A 105 -2.99 -31.69 -25.54
N PRO A 106 -3.84 -31.68 -26.60
CA PRO A 106 -3.41 -32.01 -27.96
C PRO A 106 -2.45 -30.97 -28.57
N HIS A 107 -2.47 -29.74 -28.07
CA HIS A 107 -1.71 -28.61 -28.60
C HIS A 107 -0.41 -28.33 -27.83
N VAL A 108 -0.10 -29.15 -26.81
CA VAL A 108 1.14 -29.03 -26.06
C VAL A 108 2.30 -29.64 -26.86
N PRO A 109 3.39 -28.90 -27.15
CA PRO A 109 4.55 -29.41 -27.86
C PRO A 109 5.20 -30.61 -27.15
N GLU A 110 5.70 -31.60 -27.92
CA GLU A 110 6.37 -32.79 -27.36
C GLU A 110 7.61 -32.46 -26.52
N SER A 111 8.27 -31.33 -26.79
CA SER A 111 9.39 -30.83 -25.98
C SER A 111 9.00 -30.50 -24.54
N VAL A 112 7.76 -30.06 -24.33
CA VAL A 112 7.21 -29.74 -22.99
C VAL A 112 6.78 -31.02 -22.26
N LYS A 113 6.28 -32.02 -22.99
CA LYS A 113 5.87 -33.31 -22.41
C LYS A 113 7.06 -34.17 -21.97
N LYS A 114 8.21 -34.04 -22.64
CA LYS A 114 9.45 -34.78 -22.38
C LYS A 114 10.44 -34.06 -21.48
N ALA A 115 10.12 -32.86 -21.01
CA ALA A 115 10.99 -32.14 -20.08
C ALA A 115 11.20 -33.00 -18.82
N PRO A 116 12.45 -33.27 -18.41
CA PRO A 116 12.72 -34.06 -17.22
C PRO A 116 12.10 -33.36 -16.02
N ARG A 117 11.34 -34.11 -15.20
CA ARG A 117 10.86 -33.63 -13.89
C ARG A 117 12.09 -33.32 -13.04
N LEU A 118 12.47 -32.05 -12.99
CA LEU A 118 13.52 -31.54 -12.12
C LEU A 118 13.13 -31.85 -10.67
N ARG A 119 13.74 -32.89 -10.12
CA ARG A 119 13.86 -33.06 -8.67
C ARG A 119 14.79 -31.93 -8.19
N SER A 120 14.36 -31.25 -7.14
CA SER A 120 15.08 -30.30 -6.28
C SER A 120 15.06 -28.79 -6.62
N MET A 121 14.62 -28.05 -5.59
CA MET A 121 14.71 -26.61 -5.27
C MET A 121 13.92 -25.60 -6.13
N GLN A 122 12.87 -25.08 -5.49
CA GLN A 122 12.07 -23.93 -5.92
C GLN A 122 12.88 -22.62 -5.80
N VAL A 123 13.21 -22.01 -6.94
CA VAL A 123 13.22 -20.54 -7.16
C VAL A 123 12.66 -20.35 -8.57
N GLY A 124 11.62 -19.51 -8.68
CA GLY A 124 10.73 -19.46 -9.84
C GLY A 124 11.14 -18.52 -10.98
N ALA A 125 10.42 -18.65 -12.09
CA ALA A 125 9.82 -17.58 -12.91
C ALA A 125 9.45 -18.10 -14.31
N GLY A 126 8.28 -17.73 -14.84
CA GLY A 126 8.07 -17.61 -16.29
C GLY A 126 6.84 -18.29 -16.92
N ILE A 127 5.67 -17.63 -16.83
CA ILE A 127 4.65 -17.38 -17.89
C ILE A 127 4.03 -18.64 -18.59
N ALA A 128 2.73 -18.94 -18.55
CA ALA A 128 1.53 -18.16 -18.96
C ALA A 128 0.30 -18.88 -18.34
N ALA A 129 -0.69 -18.27 -17.69
CA ALA A 129 -1.65 -17.24 -18.09
C ALA A 129 -3.06 -17.80 -17.77
N VAL A 130 -3.90 -16.95 -17.18
CA VAL A 130 -5.35 -17.09 -16.92
C VAL A 130 -5.75 -17.94 -15.70
N GLY A 131 -6.23 -17.24 -14.67
CA GLY A 131 -7.38 -17.69 -13.89
C GLY A 131 -7.20 -17.81 -12.37
N VAL A 132 -7.62 -16.76 -11.66
CA VAL A 132 -8.30 -16.80 -10.35
C VAL A 132 -7.51 -17.37 -9.15
N VAL A 133 -6.99 -16.47 -8.32
CA VAL A 133 -6.72 -16.66 -6.89
C VAL A 133 -7.21 -15.36 -6.22
N GLY A 134 -8.02 -15.34 -5.15
CA GLY A 134 -8.57 -16.41 -4.36
C GLY A 134 -9.71 -15.89 -3.48
N LEU A 135 -10.64 -16.76 -3.13
CA LEU A 135 -11.60 -16.57 -2.05
C LEU A 135 -11.51 -17.79 -1.13
N ILE A 136 -11.15 -17.49 0.13
CA ILE A 136 -11.66 -18.10 1.36
C ILE A 136 -11.21 -19.53 1.68
N ILE A 137 -10.25 -19.63 2.61
CA ILE A 137 -10.32 -20.57 3.74
C ILE A 137 -11.31 -19.94 4.74
N GLY A 138 -12.34 -20.59 5.27
CA GLY A 138 -12.70 -22.00 5.29
C GLY A 138 -12.98 -22.46 6.73
N GLY A 139 -14.13 -23.13 6.93
CA GLY A 139 -14.46 -23.98 8.08
C GLY A 139 -15.65 -23.46 8.91
N VAL A 140 -16.88 -24.01 8.92
CA VAL A 140 -17.41 -25.40 8.78
C VAL A 140 -16.75 -26.34 9.79
N ALA A 141 -17.37 -27.20 10.60
CA ALA A 141 -18.70 -27.80 10.85
C ALA A 141 -18.58 -28.41 12.28
N GLY A 142 -19.60 -28.79 13.06
CA GLY A 142 -20.82 -29.57 12.78
C GLY A 142 -20.75 -30.90 13.55
N GLY A 143 -21.90 -31.49 13.86
CA GLY A 143 -22.02 -32.88 14.34
C GLY A 143 -23.05 -33.07 15.47
N ASN A 144 -24.21 -33.63 15.11
CA ASN A 144 -25.23 -34.16 16.00
C ASN A 144 -24.91 -35.62 16.36
N ASP A 145 -25.21 -36.04 17.59
CA ASP A 145 -25.71 -37.38 17.95
C ASP A 145 -26.57 -37.26 19.22
N GLU A 146 -27.71 -37.96 19.22
CA GLU A 146 -28.83 -37.83 20.17
C GLU A 146 -28.65 -38.60 21.48
N HIS A 147 -29.17 -37.96 22.55
CA HIS A 147 -29.95 -38.47 23.69
C HIS A 147 -29.47 -39.69 24.48
N ASP A 148 -29.14 -39.47 25.77
CA ASP A 148 -29.94 -40.03 26.87
C ASP A 148 -29.56 -39.49 28.28
N VAL A 149 -30.61 -39.37 29.12
CA VAL A 149 -30.73 -39.31 30.60
C VAL A 149 -30.35 -38.06 31.46
N GLU A 150 -31.42 -37.51 32.07
CA GLU A 150 -31.68 -37.01 33.44
C GLU A 150 -30.79 -35.96 34.17
N GLU A 151 -31.45 -34.82 34.43
CA GLU A 151 -31.77 -34.21 35.73
C GLU A 151 -30.70 -34.13 36.84
N ALA A 152 -30.25 -32.89 37.12
CA ALA A 152 -30.14 -32.36 38.49
C ALA A 152 -30.10 -30.82 38.47
N ALA A 153 -31.14 -30.21 39.00
CA ALA A 153 -31.30 -28.78 39.21
C ALA A 153 -30.47 -28.29 40.41
N VAL A 154 -29.84 -27.12 40.29
CA VAL A 154 -29.63 -26.20 41.44
C VAL A 154 -29.72 -24.75 40.95
N ALA A 155 -30.55 -23.98 41.67
CA ALA A 155 -31.05 -22.66 41.35
C ALA A 155 -30.07 -21.49 41.61
N ALA A 156 -30.29 -20.36 40.91
CA ALA A 156 -29.93 -19.01 41.35
C ALA A 156 -30.96 -17.98 40.82
N PRO A 157 -31.21 -16.86 41.52
CA PRO A 157 -32.52 -16.22 41.58
C PRO A 157 -32.76 -15.09 40.56
N ILE A 158 -34.05 -14.91 40.23
CA ILE A 158 -34.60 -13.81 39.42
C ILE A 158 -34.74 -12.56 40.30
N GLU A 159 -34.09 -11.46 39.91
CA GLU A 159 -34.31 -10.13 40.48
C GLU A 159 -35.44 -9.41 39.72
N GLN A 160 -36.48 -9.00 40.44
CA GLN A 160 -37.66 -8.33 39.89
C GLN A 160 -37.34 -6.87 39.53
N GLN A 161 -37.36 -6.52 38.24
CA GLN A 161 -37.44 -5.14 37.79
C GLN A 161 -38.85 -4.58 38.07
N LYS A 162 -38.92 -3.51 38.89
CA LYS A 162 -40.10 -2.66 39.00
C LYS A 162 -40.22 -1.79 37.74
N ALA A 163 -41.40 -1.77 37.13
CA ALA A 163 -41.70 -0.93 35.99
C ALA A 163 -41.95 0.53 36.43
N ASP A 164 -41.37 1.48 35.71
CA ASP A 164 -41.66 2.91 35.83
C ASP A 164 -43.06 3.26 35.28
N PRO A 165 -43.70 4.35 35.77
CA PRO A 165 -45.03 4.75 35.33
C PRO A 165 -45.04 5.23 33.86
N PRO A 166 -46.17 5.05 33.14
CA PRO A 166 -46.22 5.29 31.70
C PRO A 166 -46.09 6.79 31.36
N GLN A 167 -45.05 7.13 30.61
CA GLN A 167 -44.85 8.46 30.03
C GLN A 167 -45.89 8.78 28.95
N THR A 168 -46.22 10.05 28.81
CA THR A 168 -47.29 10.49 27.91
C THR A 168 -46.81 10.50 26.45
N ARG A 169 -47.72 10.18 25.51
CA ARG A 169 -47.47 10.10 24.05
C ARG A 169 -46.85 11.38 23.44
N ALA A 170 -46.92 12.51 24.12
CA ALA A 170 -46.30 13.77 23.70
C ALA A 170 -44.81 13.84 24.06
N GLU A 171 -44.40 13.29 25.20
CA GLU A 171 -43.00 13.18 25.62
C GLU A 171 -42.26 12.15 24.77
N THR A 172 -42.93 11.03 24.44
CA THR A 172 -42.39 10.02 23.52
C THR A 172 -42.14 10.56 22.11
N LYS A 173 -42.97 11.51 21.63
CA LYS A 173 -42.75 12.16 20.32
C LYS A 173 -41.63 13.20 20.37
N SER A 174 -41.50 13.94 21.46
CA SER A 174 -40.41 14.92 21.62
C SER A 174 -39.04 14.26 21.79
N GLN A 175 -38.99 13.07 22.40
CA GLN A 175 -37.76 12.28 22.53
C GLN A 175 -37.45 11.46 21.27
N ALA A 176 -38.47 10.89 20.59
CA ALA A 176 -38.29 10.21 19.30
C ALA A 176 -37.89 11.15 18.14
N GLN A 177 -38.06 12.47 18.29
CA GLN A 177 -37.56 13.47 17.35
C GLN A 177 -36.18 14.04 17.72
N ALA A 178 -35.66 13.73 18.92
CA ALA A 178 -34.34 14.14 19.38
C ALA A 178 -33.28 13.01 19.26
N GLU A 179 -33.70 11.76 19.12
CA GLU A 179 -32.85 10.58 18.87
C GLU A 179 -33.22 9.91 17.54
N GLU A 180 -33.23 10.67 16.43
CA GLU A 180 -33.01 10.05 15.13
C GLU A 180 -31.50 9.78 15.04
N ALA A 181 -31.07 8.62 15.52
CA ALA A 181 -29.71 8.13 15.27
C ALA A 181 -29.51 8.21 13.75
N LYS A 182 -28.69 9.16 13.28
CA LYS A 182 -28.40 9.34 11.85
C LYS A 182 -27.99 7.98 11.31
N GLN A 183 -28.89 7.37 10.55
CA GLN A 183 -28.61 6.07 9.99
C GLN A 183 -27.42 6.21 9.07
N ASP A 184 -26.49 5.30 9.27
CA ASP A 184 -25.27 5.17 8.51
C ASP A 184 -25.52 5.15 7.00
N ALA A 185 -24.76 5.97 6.26
CA ALA A 185 -24.80 5.96 4.81
C ALA A 185 -24.37 4.57 4.28
N PRO A 186 -24.86 4.13 3.11
CA PRO A 186 -24.50 2.83 2.58
C PRO A 186 -22.99 2.75 2.29
N LEU A 187 -22.39 1.60 2.61
CA LEU A 187 -21.03 1.26 2.18
C LEU A 187 -20.94 1.25 0.65
N GLY A 188 -19.79 1.64 0.12
CA GLY A 188 -19.46 1.60 -1.30
C GLY A 188 -18.06 1.02 -1.55
N PRO A 189 -17.65 0.93 -2.83
CA PRO A 189 -16.27 0.58 -3.16
C PRO A 189 -15.30 1.65 -2.64
N PRO A 190 -14.05 1.29 -2.30
CA PRO A 190 -13.05 2.26 -1.87
C PRO A 190 -12.89 3.40 -2.87
N VAL A 191 -12.63 4.60 -2.35
CA VAL A 191 -12.35 5.78 -3.15
C VAL A 191 -10.97 6.32 -2.87
N GLU A 192 -10.35 6.91 -3.88
CA GLU A 192 -8.99 7.44 -3.77
C GLU A 192 -8.96 8.92 -3.43
N GLY A 193 -7.90 9.33 -2.76
CA GLY A 193 -7.54 10.70 -2.47
C GLY A 193 -6.03 10.87 -2.50
N ILE A 194 -5.58 12.10 -2.24
CA ILE A 194 -4.15 12.43 -2.10
C ILE A 194 -3.94 13.20 -0.80
N ASP A 195 -2.76 13.18 -0.24
CA ASP A 195 -2.36 14.14 0.78
C ASP A 195 -1.20 15.00 0.27
N VAL A 196 -1.21 16.26 0.68
CA VAL A 196 -0.32 17.28 0.12
C VAL A 196 0.14 18.26 1.18
N SER A 197 1.31 18.84 0.92
CA SER A 197 1.95 19.85 1.77
C SER A 197 2.51 20.99 0.92
N ASN A 198 3.32 21.86 1.54
CA ASN A 198 4.11 22.85 0.83
C ASN A 198 5.08 22.23 -0.19
N HIS A 199 5.44 20.94 -0.06
CA HIS A 199 6.35 20.26 -0.98
C HIS A 199 5.74 20.05 -2.38
N ASN A 200 4.41 19.92 -2.48
CA ASN A 200 3.72 19.69 -3.75
C ASN A 200 3.54 20.98 -4.57
N GLY A 201 3.82 22.15 -3.99
CA GLY A 201 3.71 23.44 -4.67
C GLY A 201 2.27 23.81 -5.06
N ASN A 202 2.10 24.37 -6.26
CA ASN A 202 0.80 24.74 -6.80
C ASN A 202 0.13 23.51 -7.43
N ILE A 203 -1.17 23.31 -7.16
CA ILE A 203 -1.92 22.14 -7.60
C ILE A 203 -3.07 22.56 -8.52
N ASP A 204 -3.21 21.88 -9.66
CA ASP A 204 -4.37 22.03 -10.53
C ASP A 204 -5.48 21.07 -10.07
N TRP A 205 -6.28 21.52 -9.10
CA TRP A 205 -7.32 20.70 -8.47
C TRP A 205 -8.40 20.20 -9.41
N LYS A 206 -8.65 20.90 -10.53
CA LYS A 206 -9.61 20.43 -11.54
C LYS A 206 -9.08 19.18 -12.24
N LYS A 207 -7.77 19.11 -12.49
CA LYS A 207 -7.14 17.89 -13.02
C LYS A 207 -7.13 16.77 -11.98
N VAL A 208 -6.87 17.07 -10.71
CA VAL A 208 -6.93 16.08 -9.62
C VAL A 208 -8.33 15.46 -9.52
N ALA A 209 -9.39 16.28 -9.59
CA ALA A 209 -10.77 15.82 -9.61
C ALA A 209 -11.10 14.98 -10.88
N ALA A 210 -10.60 15.42 -12.04
CA ALA A 210 -10.76 14.70 -13.31
C ALA A 210 -10.00 13.36 -13.33
N ASP A 211 -8.92 13.25 -12.55
CA ASP A 211 -8.17 12.02 -12.26
C ASP A 211 -8.81 11.17 -11.14
N ASN A 212 -10.11 11.37 -10.95
CA ASN A 212 -11.00 10.59 -10.09
C ASN A 212 -10.67 10.59 -8.58
N LYS A 213 -9.81 11.51 -8.10
CA LYS A 213 -9.60 11.71 -6.67
C LYS A 213 -10.82 12.38 -6.03
N LYS A 214 -11.26 11.86 -4.88
CA LYS A 214 -12.49 12.26 -4.19
C LYS A 214 -12.24 13.08 -2.94
N PHE A 215 -11.06 12.93 -2.35
CA PHE A 215 -10.68 13.67 -1.17
C PHE A 215 -9.22 14.07 -1.16
N THR A 216 -8.89 14.98 -0.24
CA THR A 216 -7.51 15.28 0.10
C THR A 216 -7.32 15.59 1.57
N PHE A 217 -6.13 15.32 2.11
CA PHE A 217 -5.64 15.92 3.35
C PHE A 217 -4.54 16.93 3.04
N VAL A 218 -4.58 18.11 3.66
CA VAL A 218 -3.61 19.18 3.43
C VAL A 218 -2.86 19.50 4.71
N LEU A 219 -1.53 19.55 4.67
CA LEU A 219 -0.73 19.95 5.83
C LEU A 219 -1.14 21.35 6.24
N ALA A 220 -1.59 21.54 7.47
CA ALA A 220 -1.87 22.86 8.02
C ALA A 220 -0.68 23.38 8.84
N SER A 221 -0.13 22.53 9.70
CA SER A 221 0.93 22.91 10.65
C SER A 221 1.86 21.75 10.96
N ASP A 222 3.10 22.08 11.31
CA ASP A 222 4.09 21.18 11.87
C ASP A 222 4.62 21.81 13.17
N GLY A 223 4.40 21.11 14.28
CA GLY A 223 4.76 21.57 15.61
C GLY A 223 4.16 22.93 15.97
N THR A 224 4.95 23.75 16.68
CA THR A 224 4.52 25.09 17.12
C THR A 224 4.92 26.21 16.17
N ASP A 225 5.83 25.97 15.23
CA ASP A 225 6.48 27.04 14.47
C ASP A 225 6.10 27.08 13.00
N PHE A 226 5.76 25.94 12.39
CA PHE A 226 5.51 25.90 10.95
C PHE A 226 4.01 25.95 10.62
N SER A 227 3.63 26.88 9.73
CA SER A 227 2.35 26.88 9.04
C SER A 227 2.62 26.63 7.56
N ASN A 228 1.88 25.72 6.93
CA ASN A 228 2.00 25.53 5.48
C ASN A 228 1.56 26.81 4.74
N PRO A 229 2.45 27.53 4.04
CA PRO A 229 2.09 28.77 3.34
C PRO A 229 1.12 28.55 2.17
N LYS A 230 0.93 27.30 1.75
CA LYS A 230 0.01 26.88 0.69
C LYS A 230 -1.31 26.33 1.21
N TYR A 231 -1.48 26.21 2.53
CA TYR A 231 -2.65 25.56 3.13
C TYR A 231 -3.97 26.11 2.59
N SER A 232 -4.19 27.43 2.65
CA SER A 232 -5.45 28.04 2.21
C SER A 232 -5.74 27.80 0.73
N GLU A 233 -4.72 27.96 -0.13
CA GLU A 233 -4.83 27.72 -1.58
C GLU A 233 -5.15 26.25 -1.89
N GLN A 234 -4.46 25.33 -1.22
CA GLN A 234 -4.61 23.88 -1.41
C GLN A 234 -5.96 23.39 -0.88
N TYR A 235 -6.29 23.76 0.36
CA TYR A 235 -7.49 23.32 1.06
C TYR A 235 -8.77 23.83 0.39
N HIS A 236 -8.86 25.13 0.09
CA HIS A 236 -10.04 25.68 -0.56
C HIS A 236 -10.09 25.32 -2.06
N GLY A 237 -8.94 25.29 -2.74
CA GLY A 237 -8.87 24.89 -4.15
C GLY A 237 -9.40 23.48 -4.39
N ALA A 238 -9.11 22.53 -3.48
CA ALA A 238 -9.68 21.19 -3.52
C ALA A 238 -11.21 21.20 -3.37
N LYS A 239 -11.73 21.93 -2.38
CA LYS A 239 -13.17 22.05 -2.13
C LYS A 239 -13.92 22.70 -3.29
N ASP A 240 -13.32 23.71 -3.92
CA ASP A 240 -13.87 24.40 -5.10
C ASP A 240 -13.88 23.50 -6.34
N ALA A 241 -12.94 22.56 -6.44
CA ALA A 241 -12.93 21.52 -7.47
C ALA A 241 -13.89 20.35 -7.18
N GLY A 242 -14.57 20.37 -6.03
CA GLY A 242 -15.57 19.36 -5.65
C GLY A 242 -15.03 18.17 -4.85
N LEU A 243 -13.78 18.23 -4.38
CA LEU A 243 -13.25 17.24 -3.45
C LEU A 243 -13.74 17.53 -2.02
N ILE A 244 -13.75 16.48 -1.21
CA ILE A 244 -13.84 16.58 0.25
C ILE A 244 -12.43 16.84 0.79
N ALA A 245 -12.24 17.83 1.66
CA ALA A 245 -10.91 18.20 2.14
C ALA A 245 -10.80 18.07 3.66
N GLY A 246 -9.70 17.47 4.13
CA GLY A 246 -9.27 17.50 5.52
C GLY A 246 -7.96 18.27 5.67
N ALA A 247 -7.59 18.51 6.91
CA ALA A 247 -6.30 19.10 7.26
C ALA A 247 -5.58 18.17 8.23
N TYR A 248 -4.25 18.16 8.15
CA TYR A 248 -3.43 17.40 9.10
C TYR A 248 -2.39 18.28 9.78
N HIS A 249 -2.02 17.84 10.99
CA HIS A 249 -0.99 18.44 11.81
C HIS A 249 0.12 17.43 12.06
N PHE A 250 1.34 17.75 11.62
CA PHE A 250 2.54 16.97 11.91
C PHE A 250 2.96 17.23 13.37
N ALA A 251 2.89 16.19 14.20
CA ALA A 251 3.14 16.32 15.62
C ALA A 251 4.63 16.56 15.93
N ARG A 252 4.91 17.47 16.86
CA ARG A 252 6.22 17.63 17.51
C ARG A 252 6.08 17.52 19.03
N PRO A 253 5.94 16.31 19.57
CA PRO A 253 5.63 16.12 20.99
C PRO A 253 6.66 16.68 21.99
N ASP A 254 7.88 16.92 21.55
CA ASP A 254 8.97 17.57 22.28
C ASP A 254 8.93 19.10 22.30
N ASP A 255 8.17 19.73 21.40
CA ASP A 255 8.09 21.20 21.28
C ASP A 255 7.12 21.85 22.28
N SER A 256 6.01 21.17 22.59
CA SER A 256 4.96 21.68 23.49
C SER A 256 4.04 20.55 23.98
N ASP A 257 3.08 20.87 24.85
CA ASP A 257 1.97 19.94 25.09
C ASP A 257 1.03 19.80 23.86
N GLY A 258 0.22 18.74 23.87
CA GLY A 258 -0.69 18.42 22.78
C GLY A 258 -1.81 19.45 22.60
N ALA A 259 -2.30 20.04 23.68
CA ALA A 259 -3.33 21.08 23.64
C ALA A 259 -2.85 22.35 22.92
N THR A 260 -1.59 22.75 23.12
CA THR A 260 -0.98 23.91 22.45
C THR A 260 -0.93 23.69 20.94
N GLN A 261 -0.45 22.52 20.51
CA GLN A 261 -0.39 22.17 19.09
C GLN A 261 -1.78 22.00 18.47
N ALA A 262 -2.73 21.37 19.17
CA ALA A 262 -4.12 21.23 18.71
C ALA A 262 -4.79 22.59 18.52
N ASN A 263 -4.61 23.53 19.45
CA ASN A 263 -5.18 24.86 19.32
C ASN A 263 -4.63 25.62 18.12
N ARG A 264 -3.30 25.61 17.97
CA ARG A 264 -2.64 26.22 16.83
C ARG A 264 -3.10 25.63 15.51
N PHE A 265 -3.16 24.30 15.43
CA PHE A 265 -3.64 23.58 14.26
C PHE A 265 -5.05 24.01 13.88
N LEU A 266 -5.97 24.05 14.85
CA LEU A 266 -7.36 24.40 14.61
C LEU A 266 -7.56 25.88 14.24
N ASP A 267 -6.69 26.77 14.72
CA ASP A 267 -6.70 28.18 14.32
C ASP A 267 -6.30 28.37 12.85
N ILE A 268 -5.41 27.52 12.32
CA ILE A 268 -5.08 27.51 10.88
C ILE A 268 -6.17 26.80 10.09
N MET A 269 -6.61 25.63 10.58
CA MET A 269 -7.55 24.78 9.87
C MET A 269 -8.87 25.51 9.60
N ASP A 270 -9.29 26.36 10.55
CA ASP A 270 -10.59 27.03 10.60
C ASP A 270 -11.74 26.03 10.34
N TYR A 271 -11.77 24.96 11.12
CA TYR A 271 -12.69 23.84 10.96
C TYR A 271 -14.15 24.31 10.79
N LYS A 272 -14.82 23.80 9.74
CA LYS A 272 -16.25 24.01 9.48
C LYS A 272 -16.95 22.67 9.35
N ASN A 273 -18.09 22.49 10.00
CA ASN A 273 -18.97 21.37 9.68
C ASN A 273 -19.87 21.74 8.49
N ASP A 274 -19.36 21.57 7.27
CA ASP A 274 -20.01 22.01 6.03
C ASP A 274 -20.31 20.87 5.04
N GLY A 275 -20.20 19.60 5.48
CA GLY A 275 -20.38 18.44 4.63
C GLY A 275 -19.25 18.19 3.62
N LYS A 276 -18.18 19.00 3.67
CA LYS A 276 -17.02 18.93 2.76
C LYS A 276 -15.68 18.97 3.51
N THR A 277 -15.73 18.96 4.84
CA THR A 277 -14.57 19.08 5.72
C THR A 277 -14.42 17.81 6.54
N LEU A 278 -13.35 17.05 6.30
CA LEU A 278 -13.07 15.84 7.07
C LEU A 278 -12.69 16.18 8.52
N PRO A 279 -12.83 15.22 9.45
CA PRO A 279 -12.26 15.35 10.78
C PRO A 279 -10.78 15.76 10.73
N PRO A 280 -10.31 16.56 11.69
CA PRO A 280 -8.90 16.93 11.75
C PRO A 280 -8.00 15.70 11.92
N VAL A 281 -6.83 15.67 11.27
CA VAL A 281 -5.88 14.56 11.39
C VAL A 281 -4.72 14.93 12.31
N LEU A 282 -4.39 14.03 13.23
CA LEU A 282 -3.13 14.04 13.96
C LEU A 282 -2.14 13.09 13.28
N ASP A 283 -1.06 13.63 12.72
CA ASP A 283 0.02 12.88 12.09
C ASP A 283 1.11 12.57 13.13
N LEU A 284 1.22 11.28 13.47
CA LEU A 284 2.17 10.75 14.43
C LEU A 284 3.22 9.87 13.74
N GLU A 285 4.41 10.42 13.58
CA GLU A 285 5.57 9.72 13.04
C GLU A 285 6.82 9.98 13.87
N VAL A 286 7.88 9.20 13.60
CA VAL A 286 9.16 9.39 14.28
C VAL A 286 9.76 10.76 13.94
N ASP A 287 10.59 11.29 14.83
CA ASP A 287 11.33 12.53 14.56
C ASP A 287 12.12 12.40 13.24
N PRO A 288 11.86 13.25 12.22
CA PRO A 288 12.57 13.21 10.94
C PRO A 288 14.08 13.48 11.06
N ASN A 289 14.55 14.09 12.16
CA ASN A 289 15.97 14.38 12.37
C ASN A 289 16.76 13.22 13.00
N GLY A 290 16.08 12.22 13.57
CA GLY A 290 16.76 11.17 14.35
C GLY A 290 16.07 9.81 14.42
N GLY A 291 14.86 9.67 13.86
CA GLY A 291 14.05 8.45 13.91
C GLY A 291 13.61 8.05 15.32
N SER A 292 13.76 8.96 16.30
CA SER A 292 13.46 8.71 17.69
C SER A 292 12.00 9.07 18.01
N CYS A 293 11.51 8.63 19.17
CA CYS A 293 10.19 9.02 19.68
C CYS A 293 10.24 10.38 20.39
N TYR A 294 10.92 11.37 19.81
CA TYR A 294 11.07 12.73 20.37
C TYR A 294 11.66 12.77 21.79
N GLY A 295 12.49 11.78 22.14
CA GLY A 295 13.02 11.62 23.51
C GLY A 295 11.96 11.28 24.56
N MET A 296 10.74 10.91 24.16
CA MET A 296 9.63 10.62 25.06
C MET A 296 9.52 9.12 25.37
N SER A 297 9.03 8.82 26.57
CA SER A 297 8.52 7.49 26.90
C SER A 297 7.17 7.24 26.24
N VAL A 298 6.76 5.97 26.17
CA VAL A 298 5.44 5.57 25.68
C VAL A 298 4.31 6.26 26.46
N ASP A 299 4.40 6.33 27.78
CA ASP A 299 3.38 6.98 28.62
C ASP A 299 3.30 8.49 28.35
N GLN A 300 4.44 9.14 28.11
CA GLN A 300 4.47 10.56 27.75
C GLN A 300 3.83 10.79 26.38
N MET A 301 4.12 9.94 25.39
CA MET A 301 3.46 9.98 24.07
C MET A 301 1.95 9.80 24.18
N HIS A 302 1.47 8.88 25.03
CA HIS A 302 0.04 8.69 25.26
C HIS A 302 -0.62 9.92 25.89
N GLN A 303 -0.01 10.50 26.93
CA GLN A 303 -0.53 11.70 27.58
C GLN A 303 -0.59 12.88 26.61
N TRP A 304 0.46 13.06 25.80
CA TRP A 304 0.53 14.10 24.78
C TRP A 304 -0.56 13.91 23.72
N THR A 305 -0.67 12.70 23.16
CA THR A 305 -1.67 12.35 22.13
C THR A 305 -3.09 12.56 22.66
N LYS A 306 -3.37 12.13 23.90
CA LYS A 306 -4.66 12.36 24.55
C LYS A 306 -4.95 13.85 24.70
N SER A 307 -3.98 14.65 25.13
CA SER A 307 -4.14 16.11 25.27
C SER A 307 -4.49 16.79 23.94
N PHE A 308 -3.84 16.38 22.85
CA PHE A 308 -4.17 16.86 21.51
C PHE A 308 -5.59 16.45 21.12
N ASN A 309 -5.91 15.15 21.22
CA ASN A 309 -7.19 14.60 20.77
C ASN A 309 -8.39 15.16 21.55
N ASP A 310 -8.27 15.27 22.88
CA ASP A 310 -9.29 15.87 23.73
C ASP A 310 -9.55 17.34 23.32
N THR A 311 -8.49 18.10 23.03
CA THR A 311 -8.59 19.50 22.62
C THR A 311 -9.28 19.63 21.25
N VAL A 312 -8.94 18.75 20.30
CA VAL A 312 -9.62 18.69 19.01
C VAL A 312 -11.10 18.37 19.16
N LYS A 313 -11.42 17.34 19.94
CA LYS A 313 -12.80 16.93 20.23
C LYS A 313 -13.59 18.05 20.88
N GLN A 314 -12.99 18.75 21.84
CA GLN A 314 -13.62 19.87 22.53
C GLN A 314 -13.95 21.04 21.59
N ARG A 315 -13.04 21.36 20.65
CA ARG A 315 -13.23 22.52 19.75
C ARG A 315 -14.08 22.22 18.52
N THR A 316 -14.12 20.98 18.06
CA THR A 316 -14.76 20.62 16.79
C THR A 316 -15.96 19.67 16.94
N GLY A 317 -16.08 18.97 18.07
CA GLY A 317 -17.02 17.87 18.25
C GLY A 317 -16.61 16.56 17.54
N LYS A 318 -15.50 16.56 16.79
CA LYS A 318 -15.00 15.40 16.04
C LYS A 318 -13.81 14.77 16.76
N ASP A 319 -13.77 13.45 16.78
CA ASP A 319 -12.56 12.73 17.15
C ASP A 319 -11.57 12.88 15.98
N PRO A 320 -10.31 13.25 16.23
CA PRO A 320 -9.34 13.34 15.15
C PRO A 320 -9.04 11.96 14.57
N ILE A 321 -8.76 11.92 13.28
CA ILE A 321 -8.18 10.76 12.61
C ILE A 321 -6.71 10.67 13.04
N VAL A 322 -6.24 9.48 13.38
CA VAL A 322 -4.83 9.23 13.71
C VAL A 322 -4.12 8.71 12.48
N TYR A 323 -3.11 9.43 12.01
CA TYR A 323 -2.18 8.93 11.00
C TYR A 323 -0.94 8.34 11.65
N ALA A 324 -0.55 7.13 11.23
CA ALA A 324 0.66 6.47 11.68
C ALA A 324 1.06 5.29 10.78
N ASN A 325 2.34 4.94 10.78
CA ASN A 325 2.82 3.65 10.28
C ASN A 325 2.95 2.59 11.41
N PRO A 326 2.92 1.28 11.10
CA PRO A 326 3.00 0.23 12.12
C PRO A 326 4.27 0.22 12.97
N SER A 327 5.39 0.67 12.40
CA SER A 327 6.67 0.71 13.12
C SER A 327 6.64 1.77 14.21
N PHE A 328 6.20 2.98 13.88
CA PHE A 328 6.00 4.06 14.84
C PHE A 328 5.04 3.64 15.95
N TRP A 329 3.88 3.08 15.60
CA TRP A 329 2.87 2.70 16.60
C TRP A 329 3.40 1.66 17.58
N LYS A 330 4.18 0.69 17.09
CA LYS A 330 4.82 -0.30 17.95
C LYS A 330 5.91 0.32 18.83
N GLN A 331 6.78 1.13 18.24
CA GLN A 331 7.97 1.67 18.89
C GLN A 331 7.62 2.77 19.91
N CYS A 332 6.85 3.77 19.48
CA CYS A 332 6.62 5.00 20.24
C CYS A 332 5.30 5.00 21.01
N MET A 333 4.31 4.23 20.54
CA MET A 333 3.00 4.11 21.20
C MET A 333 2.84 2.79 21.95
N GLY A 334 3.85 1.92 21.96
CA GLY A 334 3.83 0.65 22.70
C GLY A 334 2.72 -0.31 22.28
N SER A 335 2.18 -0.17 21.07
CA SER A 335 1.03 -0.96 20.59
C SER A 335 -0.20 -0.84 21.51
N THR A 336 -0.45 0.37 22.02
CA THR A 336 -1.61 0.69 22.87
C THR A 336 -2.94 0.52 22.14
N ASP A 337 -3.99 0.21 22.89
CA ASP A 337 -5.39 0.24 22.47
C ASP A 337 -6.15 1.46 23.00
N THR A 338 -5.45 2.40 23.66
CA THR A 338 -6.06 3.62 24.23
C THR A 338 -6.79 4.47 23.19
N PHE A 339 -6.32 4.45 21.93
CA PHE A 339 -6.87 5.26 20.83
C PHE A 339 -7.68 4.45 19.82
N LYS A 340 -8.13 3.25 20.20
CA LYS A 340 -8.85 2.31 19.32
C LYS A 340 -10.13 2.83 18.68
N ASP A 341 -10.75 3.85 19.28
CA ASP A 341 -12.02 4.43 18.86
C ASP A 341 -11.81 5.62 17.89
N HIS A 342 -10.55 5.97 17.57
CA HIS A 342 -10.22 6.91 16.50
C HIS A 342 -10.14 6.20 15.16
N ASP A 343 -10.59 6.88 14.10
CA ASP A 343 -10.33 6.44 12.73
C ASP A 343 -8.81 6.39 12.47
N LEU A 344 -8.35 5.34 11.79
CA LEU A 344 -6.95 5.14 11.46
C LEU A 344 -6.67 5.50 10.00
N TRP A 345 -5.73 6.43 9.78
CA TRP A 345 -5.06 6.62 8.51
C TRP A 345 -3.70 5.92 8.52
N LEU A 346 -3.65 4.73 7.93
CA LEU A 346 -2.50 3.84 7.97
C LEU A 346 -1.50 4.15 6.84
N ALA A 347 -0.24 4.42 7.17
CA ALA A 347 0.85 4.46 6.20
C ALA A 347 1.52 3.09 6.07
N ALA A 348 1.43 2.50 4.88
CA ALA A 348 2.06 1.22 4.56
C ALA A 348 2.22 1.07 3.04
N TYR A 349 3.42 1.28 2.53
CA TYR A 349 3.67 1.33 1.09
C TYR A 349 4.08 -0.01 0.51
N GLU A 350 3.83 -0.20 -0.80
CA GLU A 350 4.34 -1.34 -1.59
C GLU A 350 3.91 -2.71 -1.04
N VAL A 351 2.72 -2.78 -0.43
CA VAL A 351 2.11 -4.03 0.10
C VAL A 351 0.71 -4.24 -0.45
N ASP A 352 0.33 -5.49 -0.68
CA ASP A 352 -1.04 -5.83 -1.14
C ASP A 352 -2.09 -5.72 -0.03
N SER A 353 -1.65 -5.85 1.23
CA SER A 353 -2.50 -5.77 2.41
C SER A 353 -1.67 -5.22 3.58
N PRO A 354 -2.04 -4.06 4.14
CA PRO A 354 -1.25 -3.45 5.20
C PRO A 354 -1.49 -4.18 6.53
N THR A 355 -0.44 -4.28 7.35
CA THR A 355 -0.58 -4.81 8.71
C THR A 355 -1.16 -3.72 9.60
N VAL A 356 -2.40 -3.91 10.05
CA VAL A 356 -3.07 -2.99 10.97
C VAL A 356 -2.33 -2.97 12.31
N PRO A 357 -1.94 -1.80 12.85
CA PRO A 357 -1.31 -1.70 14.15
C PRO A 357 -2.24 -2.23 15.24
N LYS A 358 -1.68 -3.02 16.18
CA LYS A 358 -2.43 -3.47 17.36
C LYS A 358 -2.99 -2.26 18.11
N GLY A 359 -4.27 -2.36 18.47
CA GLY A 359 -5.04 -1.27 19.07
C GLY A 359 -6.19 -0.85 18.18
N PHE A 360 -6.02 -0.90 16.85
CA PHE A 360 -7.09 -0.64 15.89
C PHE A 360 -7.71 -1.95 15.40
N GLN A 361 -9.01 -1.90 15.08
CA GLN A 361 -9.70 -3.05 14.49
C GLN A 361 -9.34 -3.20 13.01
N ASP A 362 -9.28 -2.07 12.30
CA ASP A 362 -8.93 -1.98 10.89
C ASP A 362 -8.38 -0.57 10.58
N TRP A 363 -7.91 -0.33 9.36
CA TRP A 363 -7.63 1.01 8.83
C TRP A 363 -8.89 1.61 8.22
N ASP A 364 -9.04 2.94 8.21
CA ASP A 364 -10.16 3.65 7.57
C ASP A 364 -9.68 4.35 6.30
N PHE A 365 -8.51 4.97 6.42
CA PHE A 365 -7.71 5.45 5.30
C PHE A 365 -6.41 4.66 5.19
N TRP A 366 -5.92 4.43 3.98
CA TRP A 366 -4.64 3.77 3.73
C TRP A 366 -3.83 4.58 2.73
N GLN A 367 -2.69 5.11 3.17
CA GLN A 367 -1.65 5.67 2.31
C GLN A 367 -0.77 4.54 1.81
N TYR A 368 -0.88 4.23 0.52
CA TYR A 368 -0.32 3.00 -0.05
C TYR A 368 0.89 3.25 -0.96
N THR A 369 1.16 4.51 -1.31
CA THR A 369 2.36 4.89 -2.06
C THR A 369 2.67 6.37 -1.89
N ASP A 370 3.96 6.68 -1.89
CA ASP A 370 4.58 8.02 -1.96
C ASP A 370 5.10 8.35 -3.38
N LYS A 371 4.88 7.46 -4.33
CA LYS A 371 5.37 7.52 -5.72
C LYS A 371 4.24 7.63 -6.72
N GLY A 372 3.09 8.10 -6.27
CA GLY A 372 1.93 8.31 -7.12
C GLY A 372 2.16 9.40 -8.15
N GLU A 373 1.71 9.18 -9.38
CA GLU A 373 1.57 10.24 -10.38
C GLU A 373 0.09 10.60 -10.49
N VAL A 374 -0.25 11.86 -10.20
CA VAL A 374 -1.63 12.35 -10.23
C VAL A 374 -1.71 13.60 -11.09
N ALA A 375 -2.65 13.63 -12.02
CA ALA A 375 -2.81 14.77 -12.91
C ALA A 375 -3.08 16.06 -12.11
N GLY A 376 -2.25 17.09 -12.34
CA GLY A 376 -2.36 18.37 -11.64
C GLY A 376 -1.44 18.53 -10.44
N VAL A 377 -0.73 17.47 -10.03
CA VAL A 377 0.38 17.53 -9.06
C VAL A 377 1.69 17.34 -9.83
N ALA A 378 2.71 18.12 -9.49
CA ALA A 378 4.03 18.00 -10.11
C ALA A 378 4.86 16.94 -9.37
N GLY A 379 5.38 15.97 -10.11
CA GLY A 379 6.20 14.89 -9.54
C GLY A 379 5.38 13.87 -8.77
N ASN A 380 6.05 13.18 -7.84
CA ASN A 380 5.43 12.16 -7.02
C ASN A 380 4.51 12.78 -5.96
N THR A 381 3.45 12.07 -5.61
CA THR A 381 2.53 12.42 -4.54
C THR A 381 2.07 11.19 -3.79
N ASP A 382 1.73 11.39 -2.52
CA ASP A 382 1.08 10.36 -1.72
C ASP A 382 -0.33 10.08 -2.22
N ILE A 383 -0.68 8.80 -2.35
CA ILE A 383 -2.03 8.37 -2.73
C ILE A 383 -2.65 7.53 -1.61
N ASN A 384 -3.90 7.84 -1.33
CA ASN A 384 -4.70 7.27 -0.27
C ASN A 384 -5.94 6.56 -0.79
N GLN A 385 -6.43 5.59 -0.03
CA GLN A 385 -7.75 5.00 -0.19
C GLN A 385 -8.57 5.19 1.07
N TYR A 386 -9.86 5.50 0.92
CA TYR A 386 -10.85 5.40 1.99
C TYR A 386 -11.72 4.17 1.76
N LYS A 387 -11.80 3.25 2.73
CA LYS A 387 -12.37 1.91 2.50
C LYS A 387 -13.88 1.88 2.26
N GLU A 388 -14.63 2.78 2.88
CA GLU A 388 -16.09 2.66 2.96
C GLU A 388 -16.84 3.33 1.80
N GLY A 389 -16.10 3.97 0.88
CA GLY A 389 -16.63 4.60 -0.31
C GLY A 389 -17.20 6.01 -0.11
N PHE A 390 -17.68 6.61 -1.20
CA PHE A 390 -17.91 8.05 -1.27
C PHE A 390 -19.05 8.58 -0.40
N GLU A 391 -20.15 7.81 -0.26
CA GLU A 391 -21.29 8.25 0.56
C GLU A 391 -20.93 8.30 2.04
N ARG A 392 -20.16 7.32 2.51
CA ARG A 392 -19.59 7.29 3.86
C ARG A 392 -18.58 8.40 4.09
N LEU A 393 -17.74 8.69 3.09
CA LEU A 393 -16.80 9.80 3.16
C LEU A 393 -17.51 11.15 3.32
N LYS A 394 -18.62 11.37 2.60
CA LYS A 394 -19.46 12.56 2.79
C LYS A 394 -20.09 12.61 4.17
N GLN A 395 -20.58 11.48 4.69
CA GLN A 395 -21.15 11.40 6.04
C GLN A 395 -20.09 11.75 7.09
N LEU A 396 -18.86 11.25 6.93
CA LEU A 396 -17.73 11.55 7.81
C LEU A 396 -17.42 13.05 7.85
N ALA A 397 -17.55 13.72 6.70
CA ALA A 397 -17.36 15.16 6.53
C ALA A 397 -18.54 16.06 6.97
N SER A 398 -19.63 15.47 7.52
CA SER A 398 -20.91 16.16 7.84
C SER A 398 -21.27 16.23 9.33
#